data_AF-C6T7I9-F1
#
_entry.id   AF-C6T7I9-F1
#
_cell.length_a   1.000
_cell.length_b   1.000
_cell.length_c   1.000
_cell.angle_alpha   90.00
_cell.angle_beta   90.00
_cell.angle_gamma   90.00
#
_symmetry.space_group_name_H-M   'P 1'
#
loop_
_entity.id
_entity.type
_entity.pdbx_description
1 polymer ?
#
loop_
_entity_poly.entity_id
_entity_poly.type
_entity_poly.pdbx_seq_one_letter_code
_entity_poly.pdbx_strand_id
1 'polypeptide(L)'
;MDPAHAKDTGDNGIYRFHLIYDIFAMREANEVVKANNLSDVVVVLHGRVEDVEIDEEVDVIISEWMSYMLLYESMLGSVINARDRWLKLGGLILPSSATLYMAPVTHTDRYSDSVDFWRNVYGIDSQS
;
A
#
# COMPACT_ATOMS: atom_id res chain seq x y z
N MET A 1 6.70 -4.00 21.03
CA MET A 1 5.56 -3.19 21.46
C MET A 1 4.43 -4.15 21.76
N ASP A 2 3.91 -4.11 22.98
CA ASP A 2 2.87 -5.00 23.48
C ASP A 2 1.49 -4.56 22.91
N PRO A 3 0.74 -5.45 22.23
CA PRO A 3 -0.57 -5.12 21.65
C PRO A 3 -1.68 -4.87 22.69
N ALA A 4 -1.43 -5.01 23.99
CA ALA A 4 -2.44 -4.93 25.03
C ALA A 4 -2.80 -3.51 25.55
N HIS A 5 -2.39 -2.42 24.89
CA HIS A 5 -2.57 -1.05 25.43
C HIS A 5 -3.25 -0.04 24.49
N ALA A 6 -4.06 -0.51 23.52
CA ALA A 6 -5.06 0.37 22.91
C ALA A 6 -6.18 0.65 23.92
N LYS A 7 -5.98 1.66 24.78
CA LYS A 7 -6.99 2.16 25.70
C LYS A 7 -8.12 2.81 24.90
N ASP A 8 -9.29 2.20 25.01
CA ASP A 8 -10.63 2.73 24.78
C ASP A 8 -10.74 4.21 25.21
N THR A 9 -10.73 5.10 24.23
CA THR A 9 -11.13 6.50 24.38
C THR A 9 -12.61 6.57 24.05
N GLY A 10 -13.44 6.80 25.08
CA GLY A 10 -14.90 6.70 25.06
C GLY A 10 -15.65 7.72 24.19
N ASP A 11 -15.38 7.72 22.89
CA ASP A 11 -16.30 8.16 21.87
C ASP A 11 -16.74 6.89 21.14
N ASN A 12 -17.96 6.42 21.41
CA ASN A 12 -18.50 5.19 20.82
C ASN A 12 -18.93 5.46 19.37
N GLY A 13 -18.06 6.13 18.62
CA GLY A 13 -18.26 6.48 17.22
C GLY A 13 -18.51 5.22 16.43
N ILE A 14 -19.60 5.20 15.67
CA ILE A 14 -19.84 4.12 14.72
C ILE A 14 -18.83 4.31 13.60
N TYR A 15 -17.75 3.54 13.62
CA TYR A 15 -16.75 3.54 12.57
C TYR A 15 -17.18 2.58 11.46
N ARG A 16 -17.10 3.03 10.21
CA ARG A 16 -17.29 2.20 9.02
C ARG A 16 -16.01 2.21 8.20
N PHE A 17 -15.56 1.03 7.80
CA PHE A 17 -14.37 0.83 6.99
C PHE A 17 -14.74 0.25 5.64
N HIS A 18 -14.28 0.88 4.56
CA HIS A 18 -14.39 0.34 3.21
C HIS A 18 -13.03 -0.21 2.79
N LEU A 19 -12.94 -1.53 2.62
CA LEU A 19 -11.74 -2.23 2.19
C LEU A 19 -11.88 -2.61 0.73
N ILE A 20 -11.05 -2.03 -0.14
CA ILE A 20 -11.09 -2.27 -1.59
C ILE A 20 -9.94 -3.20 -1.98
N TYR A 21 -10.27 -4.33 -2.59
CA TYR A 21 -9.30 -5.35 -3.01
C TYR A 21 -9.68 -6.00 -4.35
N ASP A 22 -8.68 -6.59 -5.01
CA ASP A 22 -8.88 -7.48 -6.16
C ASP A 22 -9.33 -8.91 -5.72
N ILE A 23 -9.78 -9.74 -6.66
CA ILE A 23 -10.45 -11.05 -6.47
C ILE A 23 -9.78 -11.92 -5.40
N PHE A 24 -8.47 -12.11 -5.51
CA PHE A 24 -7.72 -13.07 -4.68
C PHE A 24 -7.43 -12.59 -3.26
N ALA A 25 -7.63 -11.30 -2.95
CA ALA A 25 -7.48 -10.80 -1.59
C ALA A 25 -8.84 -10.62 -0.90
N MET A 26 -9.91 -10.46 -1.68
CA MET A 26 -11.25 -10.19 -1.15
C MET A 26 -11.83 -11.36 -0.35
N ARG A 27 -11.64 -12.61 -0.77
CA ARG A 27 -12.18 -13.78 -0.05
C ARG A 27 -11.53 -13.91 1.33
N GLU A 28 -10.22 -13.84 1.36
CA GLU A 28 -9.37 -13.96 2.54
C GLU A 28 -9.65 -12.79 3.50
N ALA A 29 -9.77 -11.56 2.97
CA ALA A 29 -10.19 -10.40 3.76
C ALA A 29 -11.57 -10.62 4.40
N ASN A 30 -12.55 -11.13 3.65
CA ASN A 30 -13.87 -11.42 4.19
C ASN A 30 -13.85 -12.51 5.26
N GLU A 31 -13.03 -13.55 5.11
CA GLU A 31 -12.86 -14.59 6.13
C GLU A 31 -12.24 -14.02 7.40
N VAL A 32 -11.22 -13.18 7.28
CA VAL A 32 -10.59 -12.50 8.43
C VAL A 32 -11.58 -11.57 9.12
N VAL A 33 -12.35 -10.76 8.38
CA VAL A 33 -13.38 -9.87 8.94
C VAL A 33 -14.43 -10.66 9.73
N LYS A 34 -14.93 -11.77 9.17
CA LYS A 34 -15.91 -12.63 9.83
C LYS A 34 -15.33 -13.31 11.07
N ALA A 35 -14.12 -13.85 10.99
CA ALA A 35 -13.47 -14.52 12.10
C ALA A 35 -13.23 -13.59 13.30
N ASN A 36 -13.14 -12.28 13.07
CA ASN A 36 -12.95 -11.26 14.10
C ASN A 36 -14.23 -10.52 14.51
N ASN A 37 -15.41 -10.95 14.06
CA ASN A 37 -16.70 -10.31 14.34
C ASN A 37 -16.77 -8.83 13.93
N LEU A 38 -16.13 -8.47 12.81
CA LEU A 38 -16.07 -7.09 12.30
C LEU A 38 -17.03 -6.84 11.13
N SER A 39 -17.90 -7.81 10.80
CA SER A 39 -18.79 -7.72 9.63
C SER A 39 -19.80 -6.58 9.69
N ASP A 40 -20.11 -6.07 10.87
CA ASP A 40 -21.04 -4.93 11.03
C ASP A 40 -20.39 -3.57 10.77
N VAL A 41 -19.05 -3.51 10.78
CA VAL A 41 -18.26 -2.27 10.67
C VAL A 41 -17.35 -2.23 9.43
N VAL A 42 -16.96 -3.39 8.89
CA VAL A 42 -16.09 -3.49 7.70
C VAL A 42 -16.90 -3.96 6.49
N VAL A 43 -16.89 -3.15 5.44
CA VAL A 43 -17.43 -3.47 4.12
C VAL A 43 -16.26 -3.77 3.19
N VAL A 44 -16.23 -4.97 2.62
CA VAL A 44 -15.21 -5.37 1.64
C VAL A 44 -15.79 -5.22 0.23
N LEU A 45 -15.19 -4.34 -0.56
CA LEU A 45 -15.55 -4.06 -1.94
C LEU A 45 -14.57 -4.75 -2.88
N HIS A 46 -15.12 -5.35 -3.94
CA HIS A 46 -14.35 -6.04 -4.95
C HIS A 46 -14.21 -5.18 -6.20
N GLY A 47 -12.98 -4.84 -6.56
CA GLY A 47 -12.66 -4.10 -7.77
C GLY A 47 -11.48 -3.17 -7.57
N ARG A 48 -11.13 -2.46 -8.64
CA ARG A 48 -10.16 -1.37 -8.56
C ARG A 48 -10.81 -0.15 -7.94
N VAL A 49 -10.03 0.66 -7.24
CA VAL A 49 -10.49 1.92 -6.63
C VAL A 49 -11.23 2.79 -7.65
N GLU A 50 -10.74 2.82 -8.89
CA GLU A 50 -11.29 3.60 -9.99
C GLU A 50 -12.66 3.12 -10.48
N ASP A 51 -13.01 1.85 -10.24
CA ASP A 51 -14.24 1.23 -10.76
C ASP A 51 -15.33 1.02 -9.69
N VAL A 52 -14.95 1.00 -8.41
CA VAL A 52 -15.93 0.86 -7.31
C VAL A 52 -16.58 2.20 -6.98
N GLU A 53 -17.78 2.16 -6.44
CA GLU A 53 -18.51 3.33 -5.95
C GLU A 53 -18.79 3.20 -4.45
N ILE A 54 -18.67 4.33 -3.75
CA ILE A 54 -19.00 4.48 -2.35
C ILE A 54 -19.94 5.69 -2.26
N ASP A 55 -21.14 5.48 -1.73
CA ASP A 55 -22.20 6.51 -1.65
C ASP A 55 -22.00 7.52 -0.49
N GLU A 56 -20.81 7.55 0.11
CA GLU A 56 -20.47 8.39 1.25
C GLU A 56 -19.04 8.94 1.15
N GLU A 57 -18.81 10.13 1.70
CA GLU A 57 -17.46 10.66 1.87
C GLU A 57 -16.79 10.07 3.12
N VAL A 58 -15.48 9.88 3.07
CA VAL A 58 -14.65 9.33 4.16
C VAL A 58 -13.84 10.43 4.85
N ASP A 59 -13.66 10.27 6.17
CA ASP A 59 -12.84 11.17 6.97
C ASP A 59 -11.34 10.85 6.85
N VAL A 60 -11.01 9.58 6.57
CA VAL A 60 -9.63 9.08 6.50
C VAL A 60 -9.48 8.07 5.37
N ILE A 61 -8.41 8.22 4.58
CA ILE A 61 -7.92 7.20 3.65
C ILE A 61 -6.64 6.61 4.22
N ILE A 62 -6.58 5.28 4.30
CA ILE A 62 -5.39 4.53 4.70
C ILE A 62 -5.02 3.62 3.55
N SER A 63 -3.79 3.74 3.05
CA SER A 63 -3.33 2.91 1.95
C SER A 63 -1.84 2.61 2.09
N GLU A 64 -1.51 1.33 1.88
CA GLU A 64 -0.16 0.93 1.53
C GLU A 64 -0.06 1.07 0.00
N TRP A 65 0.61 2.12 -0.46
CA TRP A 65 0.69 2.44 -1.89
C TRP A 65 2.12 2.52 -2.43
N MET A 66 3.11 2.51 -1.54
CA MET A 66 4.50 2.74 -1.91
C MET A 66 5.13 1.45 -2.39
N SER A 67 5.99 1.53 -3.40
CA SER A 67 6.71 0.37 -3.91
C SER A 67 8.18 0.70 -4.14
N TYR A 68 8.89 -0.05 -4.97
CA TYR A 68 10.32 0.10 -5.20
C TYR A 68 10.67 1.54 -5.61
N MET A 69 11.74 2.08 -5.01
CA MET A 69 12.13 3.48 -5.18
C MET A 69 10.96 4.46 -4.99
N LEU A 70 10.06 4.14 -4.05
CA LEU A 70 8.81 4.84 -3.73
C LEU A 70 7.72 4.74 -4.81
N LEU A 71 8.06 4.88 -6.09
CA LEU A 71 7.08 5.12 -7.17
C LEU A 71 6.93 3.99 -8.18
N TYR A 72 7.92 3.10 -8.33
CA TYR A 72 7.87 2.04 -9.35
C TYR A 72 6.78 1.03 -9.00
N GLU A 73 5.81 0.82 -9.90
CA GLU A 73 4.61 -0.01 -9.65
C GLU A 73 3.77 0.43 -8.43
N SER A 74 3.91 1.69 -8.00
CA SER A 74 3.13 2.22 -6.87
C SER A 74 1.64 2.38 -7.20
N MET A 75 0.80 2.31 -6.19
CA MET A 75 -0.65 2.57 -6.28
C MET A 75 -1.00 4.04 -5.96
N LEU A 76 -0.02 4.95 -6.05
CA LEU A 76 -0.22 6.37 -5.71
C LEU A 76 -1.35 7.00 -6.54
N GLY A 77 -1.49 6.61 -7.81
CA GLY A 77 -2.57 7.08 -8.68
C GLY A 77 -3.96 6.74 -8.12
N SER A 78 -4.14 5.52 -7.60
CA SER A 78 -5.40 5.07 -7.00
C SER A 78 -5.68 5.80 -5.68
N VAL A 79 -4.65 6.09 -4.87
CA VAL A 79 -4.81 6.89 -3.64
C VAL A 79 -5.26 8.31 -3.96
N ILE A 80 -4.69 8.93 -4.99
CA ILE A 80 -5.10 10.27 -5.46
C ILE A 80 -6.54 10.22 -5.98
N ASN A 81 -6.91 9.17 -6.73
CA ASN A 81 -8.28 8.97 -7.22
C ASN A 81 -9.29 8.86 -6.06
N ALA A 82 -8.99 8.04 -5.05
CA ALA A 82 -9.82 7.92 -3.86
C ALA A 82 -9.95 9.23 -3.09
N ARG A 83 -8.84 9.99 -2.95
CA ARG A 83 -8.85 11.32 -2.32
C ARG A 83 -9.83 12.25 -3.02
N ASP A 84 -9.71 12.35 -4.34
CA ASP A 84 -10.47 13.33 -5.12
C ASP A 84 -11.98 12.96 -5.19
N ARG A 85 -12.31 11.67 -5.05
CA ARG A 85 -13.70 11.18 -5.10
C ARG A 85 -14.40 11.18 -3.74
N TRP A 86 -13.70 10.79 -2.68
CA TRP A 86 -14.35 10.44 -1.42
C TRP A 86 -13.81 11.15 -0.20
N LEU A 87 -12.63 11.79 -0.23
CA LEU A 87 -12.10 12.40 0.99
C LEU A 87 -12.80 13.74 1.27
N LYS A 88 -13.39 13.85 2.46
CA LYS A 88 -13.95 15.11 2.96
C LYS A 88 -12.91 16.22 2.98
N LEU A 89 -13.35 17.46 2.85
CA LEU A 89 -12.47 18.63 3.06
C LEU A 89 -11.88 18.59 4.48
N GLY A 90 -10.55 18.56 4.58
CA GLY A 90 -9.85 18.45 5.87
C GLY A 90 -9.67 17.01 6.37
N GLY A 91 -10.08 16.01 5.59
CA GLY A 91 -9.82 14.61 5.87
C GLY A 91 -8.33 14.25 5.82
N LEU A 92 -7.99 13.10 6.39
CA LEU A 92 -6.61 12.62 6.53
C LEU A 92 -6.28 11.55 5.50
N ILE A 93 -5.03 11.53 5.03
CA ILE A 93 -4.47 10.44 4.22
C ILE A 93 -3.28 9.87 4.98
N LEU A 94 -3.22 8.55 5.13
CA LEU A 94 -2.14 7.87 5.82
C LEU A 94 -1.48 6.83 4.88
N PRO A 95 -0.15 6.94 4.62
CA PRO A 95 0.73 8.05 5.00
C PRO A 95 0.45 9.32 4.18
N SER A 96 0.60 10.50 4.80
CA SER A 96 0.37 11.81 4.16
C SER A 96 1.61 12.39 3.48
N SER A 97 2.78 11.81 3.73
CA SER A 97 4.06 12.26 3.17
C SER A 97 5.00 11.09 2.99
N ALA A 98 5.84 11.19 1.96
CA ALA A 98 6.94 10.25 1.72
C ALA A 98 8.12 11.03 1.13
N THR A 99 9.35 10.59 1.40
CA THR A 99 10.56 11.24 0.89
C THR A 99 11.55 10.18 0.44
N LEU A 100 12.01 10.30 -0.81
CA LEU A 100 13.04 9.45 -1.37
C LEU A 100 14.41 10.08 -1.11
N TYR A 101 15.29 9.33 -0.46
CA TYR A 101 16.68 9.73 -0.24
C TYR A 101 17.59 8.91 -1.14
N MET A 102 18.63 9.55 -1.68
CA MET A 102 19.65 8.91 -2.50
C MET A 102 21.03 9.40 -2.08
N ALA A 103 21.99 8.49 -2.07
CA ALA A 103 23.39 8.77 -1.78
C ALA A 103 24.28 7.90 -2.68
N PRO A 104 25.47 8.37 -3.07
CA PRO A 104 26.43 7.53 -3.77
C PRO A 104 26.85 6.36 -2.88
N VAL A 105 26.95 5.18 -3.48
CA VAL A 105 27.43 3.96 -2.82
C VAL A 105 28.52 3.34 -3.68
N THR A 106 29.59 2.86 -3.06
CA THR A 106 30.59 2.01 -3.70
C THR A 106 30.44 0.59 -3.15
N HIS A 107 30.22 -0.37 -4.03
CA HIS A 107 30.13 -1.79 -3.67
C HIS A 107 30.85 -2.64 -4.72
N THR A 108 32.17 -2.77 -4.56
CA THR A 108 33.06 -3.40 -5.55
C THR A 108 32.72 -4.86 -5.82
N ASP A 109 32.36 -5.63 -4.80
CA ASP A 109 32.06 -7.06 -4.97
C ASP A 109 30.80 -7.27 -5.79
N ARG A 110 29.71 -6.54 -5.48
CA ARG A 110 28.47 -6.50 -6.26
C ARG A 110 28.73 -6.09 -7.71
N TYR A 111 29.61 -5.10 -7.93
CA TYR A 111 30.00 -4.66 -9.26
C TYR A 111 30.78 -5.76 -10.01
N SER A 112 31.74 -6.41 -9.37
CA SER A 112 32.48 -7.53 -9.95
C SER A 112 31.54 -8.66 -10.39
N ASP A 113 30.64 -9.07 -9.50
CA ASP A 113 29.73 -10.21 -9.74
C ASP A 113 28.66 -9.91 -10.80
N SER A 114 28.26 -8.63 -10.97
CA SER A 114 27.13 -8.26 -11.84
C SER A 114 27.52 -7.51 -13.10
N VAL A 115 28.72 -6.94 -13.14
CA VAL A 115 29.23 -6.16 -14.28
C VAL A 115 30.47 -6.81 -14.85
N ASP A 116 31.50 -7.06 -14.03
CA ASP A 116 32.75 -7.66 -14.54
C ASP A 116 32.58 -9.11 -14.99
N PHE A 117 31.68 -9.87 -14.36
CA PHE A 117 31.33 -11.22 -14.78
C PHE A 117 31.01 -11.32 -16.28
N TRP A 118 30.20 -10.39 -16.81
CA TRP A 118 29.77 -10.42 -18.21
C TRP A 118 30.84 -10.02 -19.21
N ARG A 119 31.98 -9.45 -18.75
CA ARG A 119 33.14 -9.15 -19.62
C ARG A 119 33.82 -10.42 -20.10
N ASN A 120 33.72 -11.50 -19.34
CA ASN A 120 34.36 -12.76 -19.68
C ASN A 120 33.63 -13.92 -19.03
N VAL A 121 32.62 -14.42 -19.74
CA VAL A 121 31.88 -15.61 -19.36
C VAL A 121 32.55 -16.82 -20.01
N TYR A 122 33.54 -17.41 -19.31
CA TYR A 122 34.28 -18.59 -19.76
C TYR A 122 34.96 -18.43 -21.14
N GLY A 123 35.53 -17.26 -21.42
CA GLY A 123 36.21 -16.93 -22.68
C GLY A 123 35.32 -16.24 -23.71
N ILE A 124 34.05 -15.99 -23.38
CA ILE A 124 33.11 -15.27 -24.24
C ILE A 124 32.91 -13.86 -23.69
N ASP A 125 33.24 -12.86 -24.51
CA ASP A 125 32.90 -11.46 -24.23
C ASP A 125 31.43 -11.22 -24.60
N SER A 126 30.63 -10.74 -23.63
CA SER A 126 29.20 -10.47 -23.78
C SER A 126 28.87 -8.98 -23.67
N GLN A 127 29.87 -8.08 -23.70
CA GLN A 127 29.70 -6.63 -23.66
C GLN A 127 29.93 -6.00 -25.05
N SER A 128 29.10 -6.36 -26.03
CA SER A 128 29.09 -5.70 -27.35
C SER A 128 28.32 -4.38 -27.33
#